data_AF-A0A101RKQ8-F1
#
_entry.id   AF-A0A101RKQ8-F1
#
_cell.length_a   1.000
_cell.length_b   1.000
_cell.length_c   1.000
_cell.angle_alpha   90.00
_cell.angle_beta   90.00
_cell.angle_gamma   90.00
#
_symmetry.space_group_name_H-M   'P 1'
#
loop_
_entity.id
_entity.type
_entity.pdbx_description
1 polymer ?
#
loop_
_entity_poly.entity_id
_entity_poly.type
_entity_poly.pdbx_seq_one_letter_code
_entity_poly.pdbx_strand_id
1 'polypeptide(L)' 'MDIGPVHLFHARVVADNGLQAIEALRAGRAADMKVVLRPQNGEHYRIYLADAPDDNLPLIPSPLGLPGYNDPS' A
#
# COMPACT_ATOMS: atom_id res chain seq x y z
N MET A 1 9.79 -0.16 20.42
CA MET A 1 9.94 1.17 19.79
C MET A 1 8.66 1.45 19.08
N ASP A 2 7.89 2.41 19.57
CA ASP A 2 6.67 2.89 18.91
C ASP A 2 7.09 4.04 17.99
N ILE A 3 6.77 3.91 16.69
CA ILE A 3 7.15 4.89 15.66
C ILE A 3 6.02 5.87 15.34
N GLY A 4 4.90 5.79 16.09
CA GLY A 4 3.73 6.64 15.85
C GLY A 4 2.96 6.26 14.58
N PRO A 5 2.00 7.11 14.15
CA PRO A 5 1.18 6.83 12.98
C PRO A 5 2.01 6.83 11.70
N VAL A 6 1.84 5.77 10.92
CA VAL A 6 2.42 5.63 9.58
C VAL A 6 1.32 5.59 8.53
N HIS A 7 1.65 6.08 7.35
CA HIS A 7 0.87 5.89 6.15
C HIS A 7 1.58 4.93 5.22
N LEU A 8 0.80 4.04 4.62
CA LEU A 8 1.27 3.00 3.73
C LEU A 8 0.61 3.21 2.37
N PHE A 9 1.43 3.28 1.32
CA PHE A 9 0.96 3.58 -0.03
C PHE A 9 1.60 2.65 -1.07
N HIS A 10 0.77 2.19 -2.01
CA HIS A 10 1.20 1.58 -3.26
C HIS A 10 0.09 1.69 -4.30
N ALA A 11 0.42 2.12 -5.53
CA ALA A 11 -0.59 2.41 -6.56
C ALA A 11 -1.27 1.16 -7.14
N ARG A 12 -0.60 0.01 -7.11
CA ARG A 12 -1.11 -1.26 -7.65
C ARG A 12 -0.94 -2.38 -6.64
N VAL A 13 -2.04 -2.98 -6.19
CA VAL A 13 -2.02 -4.12 -5.26
C VAL A 13 -2.83 -5.29 -5.82
N VAL A 14 -2.44 -6.50 -5.45
CA VAL A 14 -3.16 -7.75 -5.73
C VAL A 14 -3.58 -8.39 -4.41
N ALA A 15 -4.69 -9.12 -4.41
CA ALA A 15 -5.16 -9.87 -3.26
C ALA A 15 -4.71 -11.33 -3.37
N ASP A 16 -3.80 -11.77 -2.50
CA ASP A 16 -3.24 -13.12 -2.53
C ASP A 16 -4.33 -14.18 -2.25
N ASN A 17 -5.28 -13.87 -1.37
CA ASN A 17 -6.43 -14.72 -1.05
C ASN A 17 -7.76 -14.20 -1.64
N GLY A 18 -7.71 -13.40 -2.70
CA GLY A 18 -8.88 -12.72 -3.26
C GLY A 18 -10.00 -13.69 -3.69
N LEU A 19 -9.64 -14.80 -4.34
CA LEU A 19 -10.62 -15.80 -4.79
C LEU A 19 -11.36 -16.44 -3.61
N GLN A 20 -10.62 -16.84 -2.57
CA GLN A 20 -11.15 -17.45 -1.35
C GLN A 20 -12.06 -16.46 -0.59
N ALA A 21 -11.67 -15.19 -0.54
CA ALA A 21 -12.48 -14.14 0.06
C ALA A 21 -13.81 -13.94 -0.68
N ILE A 22 -13.80 -13.95 -2.02
CA ILE A 22 -15.01 -13.84 -2.84
C ILE A 22 -15.93 -15.05 -2.60
N GLU A 23 -15.38 -16.26 -2.55
CA GLU A 23 -16.15 -17.48 -2.28
C GLU A 23 -16.78 -17.45 -0.88
N ALA A 24 -16.02 -17.03 0.14
CA ALA A 24 -16.52 -16.88 1.51
C ALA A 24 -17.63 -15.84 1.59
N LEU A 25 -17.50 -14.72 0.86
CA LEU A 25 -18.54 -13.68 0.79
C LEU A 25 -19.83 -14.24 0.19
N ARG A 26 -19.74 -14.94 -0.95
CA ARG A 26 -20.90 -15.57 -1.60
C ARG A 26 -21.58 -16.61 -0.71
N ALA A 27 -20.81 -17.31 0.11
CA ALA A 27 -21.33 -18.31 1.04
C ALA A 27 -21.83 -17.73 2.38
N GLY A 28 -21.74 -16.42 2.61
CA GLY A 28 -22.10 -15.80 3.89
C GLY A 28 -21.16 -16.17 5.05
N ARG A 29 -19.92 -16.59 4.74
CA ARG A 29 -18.91 -17.06 5.71
C ARG A 29 -17.66 -16.17 5.77
N ALA A 30 -17.75 -14.94 5.30
CA ALA A 30 -16.62 -14.01 5.27
C ALA A 30 -16.44 -13.20 6.56
N ALA A 31 -17.25 -13.44 7.61
CA ALA A 31 -17.08 -12.80 8.90
C ALA A 31 -15.64 -13.01 9.41
N ASP A 32 -15.00 -11.93 9.82
CA ASP A 32 -13.61 -11.88 10.33
C ASP A 32 -12.51 -12.34 9.35
N MET A 33 -12.83 -12.62 8.09
CA MET A 33 -11.83 -12.98 7.09
C MET A 33 -11.00 -11.76 6.69
N LYS A 34 -9.67 -11.87 6.84
CA LYS A 34 -8.72 -10.86 6.39
C LYS A 34 -8.35 -11.08 4.93
N VAL A 35 -8.44 -10.03 4.11
CA VAL A 35 -7.87 -10.03 2.75
C VAL A 35 -6.40 -9.64 2.83
N VAL A 36 -5.54 -10.47 2.26
CA VAL A 36 -4.09 -10.23 2.21
C VAL A 36 -3.77 -9.52 0.92
N LEU A 37 -3.33 -8.27 1.04
CA LEU A 37 -2.91 -7.45 -0.10
C LEU A 37 -1.39 -7.43 -0.20
N ARG A 38 -0.90 -7.46 -1.44
CA ARG A 38 0.51 -7.34 -1.76
C ARG A 38 0.71 -6.40 -2.94
N PRO A 39 1.78 -5.60 -3.00
CA PRO A 39 2.10 -4.85 -4.21
C PRO A 39 2.28 -5.77 -5.41
N GLN A 40 1.82 -5.32 -6.57
CA GLN A 40 1.97 -6.08 -7.80
C GLN A 40 3.45 -6.25 -8.18
N ASN A 41 3.78 -7.22 -9.04
CA ASN A 41 5.12 -7.38 -9.64
C ASN A 41 6.29 -7.59 -8.66
N GLY A 42 6.05 -7.93 -7.39
CA GLY A 42 7.15 -8.09 -6.44
C GLY A 42 7.58 -6.78 -5.76
N GLU A 43 6.84 -5.68 -5.98
CA GLU A 43 7.16 -4.37 -5.42
C GLU A 43 6.94 -4.32 -3.90
N HIS A 44 7.40 -3.23 -3.28
CA HIS A 44 7.31 -3.01 -1.83
C HIS A 44 6.40 -1.83 -1.52
N TYR A 45 5.70 -1.92 -0.38
CA TYR A 45 4.96 -0.80 0.15
C TYR A 45 5.89 0.36 0.49
N ARG A 46 5.47 1.58 0.12
CA ARG A 46 6.11 2.81 0.59
C ARG A 46 5.45 3.21 1.90
N ILE A 47 6.25 3.42 2.94
CA ILE A 47 5.79 3.79 4.28
C ILE A 47 6.36 5.16 4.60
N TYR A 48 5.50 6.08 5.04
CA TYR A 48 5.89 7.40 5.49
C TYR A 48 5.30 7.69 6.87
N LEU A 49 6.06 8.39 7.71
CA LEU A 49 5.63 8.81 9.03
C LEU A 49 4.72 10.02 8.86
N ALA A 50 3.49 9.95 9.39
CA ALA A 50 2.52 11.02 9.23
C ALA A 50 2.94 12.29 9.98
N ASP A 51 3.64 12.12 11.10
CA ASP A 51 4.07 13.20 11.99
C ASP A 51 5.60 13.33 12.04
N ALA A 52 6.32 12.91 10.98
CA ALA A 52 7.75 13.16 10.93
C ALA A 52 7.99 14.69 10.97
N PRO A 53 8.84 15.18 11.90
CA PRO A 53 9.21 16.58 11.91
C PRO A 53 9.86 16.93 10.57
N ASP A 54 9.41 18.04 9.97
CA ASP A 54 10.04 18.62 8.79
C ASP A 54 11.50 18.93 9.15
N ASP A 55 12.42 18.19 8.56
CA ASP A 55 13.85 18.33 8.77
C ASP A 55 14.43 19.52 8.00
N ASN A 56 13.57 20.33 7.35
CA ASN A 56 13.91 21.40 6.41
C ASN A 56 14.78 20.94 5.25
N LEU A 57 14.88 19.62 5.00
CA LEU A 57 15.55 19.13 3.81
C LEU A 57 14.58 19.24 2.62
N PRO A 58 15.09 19.63 1.44
CA PRO A 58 14.27 19.64 0.25
C PRO A 58 13.73 18.24 -0.02
N LEU A 59 12.40 18.11 -0.06
CA LEU A 59 11.74 16.86 -0.44
C LEU A 59 12.16 16.51 -1.87
N ILE A 60 12.83 15.38 -2.04
CA ILE A 60 13.13 14.82 -3.35
C ILE A 60 11.92 13.98 -3.76
N PRO A 61 11.17 14.36 -4.81
CA PRO A 61 10.04 13.58 -5.28
C PRO A 61 10.49 12.17 -5.64
N SER A 62 9.89 11.16 -5.03
CA SER A 62 10.15 9.77 -5.41
C SER A 62 9.39 9.46 -6.71
N PRO A 63 10.06 8.93 -7.75
CA PRO A 63 9.41 8.48 -8.97
C PRO A 63 8.20 7.59 -8.66
N LEU A 64 7.06 7.89 -9.27
CA LEU A 64 5.88 7.05 -9.21
C LEU A 64 6.09 5.76 -10.00
N GLY A 65 6.88 5.80 -11.09
CA GLY A 65 7.18 4.63 -11.92
C GLY A 65 5.92 4.05 -12.58
N LEU A 66 4.89 4.87 -12.75
CA LEU A 66 3.60 4.45 -13.28
C LEU A 66 3.59 4.54 -14.81
N PRO A 67 3.24 3.45 -15.53
CA PRO A 67 3.12 3.49 -16.98
C PRO A 67 2.13 4.58 -17.41
N GLY A 68 2.60 5.52 -18.24
CA GLY A 68 1.79 6.62 -18.77
C GLY A 68 1.74 7.88 -17.91
N TYR A 69 2.47 7.94 -16.79
CA TYR A 69 2.63 9.16 -15.99
C TYR A 69 4.08 9.63 -16.04
N ASN A 70 4.28 10.93 -16.20
CA ASN A 70 5.60 11.53 -16.05
C ASN A 70 5.91 11.64 -14.55
N ASP A 71 7.11 11.22 -14.17
CA ASP A 71 7.58 11.44 -12.82
C ASP A 71 7.82 12.94 -12.57
N PRO A 72 7.55 13.43 -11.35
CA PRO A 72 7.85 14.81 -10.99
C PRO A 72 9.35 15.09 -11.14
N SER A 73 9.69 16.14 -11.88
CA SER A 73 11.05 16.66 -12.14
C SER A 73 11.46 17.74 -11.15
#